data_AF-A0AAV4DLW3-F1
#
_entry.id   AF-A0AAV4DLW3-F1
#
_cell.length_a   1.000
_cell.length_b   1.000
_cell.length_c   1.000
_cell.angle_alpha   90.00
_cell.angle_beta   90.00
_cell.angle_gamma   90.00
#
_symmetry.space_group_name_H-M   'P 1'
#
loop_
_entity.id
_entity.type
_entity.pdbx_description
1 polymer ?
#
loop_
_entity_poly.entity_id
_entity_poly.type
_entity_poly.pdbx_seq_one_letter_code
_entity_poly.pdbx_strand_id
1 'polypeptide(L)'
;MGGATYNLSTVPHAIWHNGTSNRQIQSHKLSSVPYAIWHNDTSSRQNQSHKLSTVPHAIWHNGTSSRQNQSHKLSTVPHAMWHNGTSSRQIQSHKLSLCHAIWQNGTSSRQIQSHMLSTVPHAIWHNDTSSRQIQSHKLSLCHTPYGIMA
;
A
#
# COMPACT_ATOMS: atom_id res chain seq x y z
N MET A 1 8.22 -22.29 -6.11
CA MET A 1 8.35 -20.86 -5.73
C MET A 1 7.67 -20.03 -6.81
N GLY A 2 6.60 -19.31 -6.50
CA GLY A 2 5.89 -18.48 -7.49
C GLY A 2 6.01 -17.01 -7.11
N GLY A 3 7.00 -16.31 -7.68
CA GLY A 3 7.03 -14.85 -7.65
C GLY A 3 6.46 -14.36 -8.96
N ALA A 4 5.37 -13.59 -8.90
CA ALA A 4 4.77 -13.02 -10.10
C ALA A 4 5.08 -11.52 -10.17
N THR A 5 5.64 -11.10 -11.30
CA THR A 5 5.86 -9.69 -11.61
C THR A 5 4.97 -9.33 -12.78
N TYR A 6 4.12 -8.32 -12.59
CA TYR A 6 3.17 -7.88 -13.60
C TYR A 6 3.59 -6.49 -14.10
N ASN A 7 3.91 -6.41 -15.40
CA ASN A 7 4.14 -5.17 -16.13
C ASN A 7 3.02 -5.03 -17.16
N LEU A 8 2.07 -4.11 -16.95
CA LEU A 8 1.00 -3.86 -17.90
C LEU A 8 1.27 -2.55 -18.66
N SER A 9 1.19 -2.63 -19.99
CA SER A 9 1.34 -1.50 -20.93
C SER A 9 -0.02 -0.89 -21.31
N THR A 10 -1.04 -1.73 -21.44
CA THR A 10 -2.46 -1.34 -21.53
C THR A 10 -3.11 -1.31 -20.16
N VAL A 11 -4.08 -0.44 -20.01
CA VAL A 11 -4.66 -0.08 -18.71
C VAL A 11 -5.94 -0.89 -18.47
N PRO A 12 -5.93 -1.96 -17.65
CA PRO A 12 -7.15 -2.67 -17.30
C PRO A 12 -8.00 -1.78 -16.38
N HIS A 13 -9.32 -1.81 -16.51
CA HIS A 13 -10.19 -0.99 -15.64
C HIS A 13 -10.06 -1.37 -14.15
N ALA A 14 -9.78 -2.63 -13.83
CA ALA A 14 -9.50 -3.06 -12.47
C ALA A 14 -8.51 -4.24 -12.48
N ILE A 15 -7.76 -4.38 -11.38
CA ILE A 15 -6.89 -5.53 -11.15
C ILE A 15 -7.42 -6.26 -9.92
N TRP A 16 -7.67 -7.56 -10.07
CA TRP A 16 -8.09 -8.43 -8.99
C TRP A 16 -7.08 -9.57 -8.82
N HIS A 17 -6.55 -9.71 -7.61
CA HIS A 17 -5.72 -10.84 -7.22
C HIS A 17 -6.36 -11.57 -6.05
N ASN A 18 -6.51 -12.89 -6.19
CA ASN A 18 -6.87 -13.78 -5.11
C ASN A 18 -5.93 -14.98 -5.12
N GLY A 19 -5.28 -15.26 -3.99
CA GLY A 19 -4.25 -16.28 -3.92
C GLY A 19 -4.20 -16.97 -2.56
N THR A 20 -4.09 -18.30 -2.58
CA THR A 20 -3.71 -19.08 -1.39
C THR A 20 -2.42 -19.82 -1.68
N SER A 21 -1.39 -19.58 -0.88
CA SER A 21 -0.09 -20.24 -1.08
C SER A 21 0.72 -20.31 0.20
N ASN A 22 1.72 -21.19 0.27
CA ASN A 22 2.59 -21.22 1.45
C ASN A 22 3.48 -19.96 1.53
N ARG A 23 3.91 -19.45 0.37
CA ARG A 23 4.68 -18.21 0.24
C ARG A 23 4.26 -17.45 -1.01
N GLN A 24 3.92 -16.19 -0.82
CA GLN A 24 3.50 -15.30 -1.88
C GLN A 24 4.45 -14.11 -2.00
N ILE A 25 4.96 -13.88 -3.22
CA ILE A 25 5.68 -12.67 -3.57
C ILE A 25 5.00 -12.04 -4.78
N GLN A 26 4.52 -10.82 -4.61
CA GLN A 26 3.93 -10.03 -5.69
C GLN A 26 4.65 -8.70 -5.83
N SER A 27 4.96 -8.35 -7.07
CA SER A 27 5.52 -7.05 -7.43
C SER A 27 4.73 -6.48 -8.59
N HIS A 28 4.14 -5.30 -8.39
CA HIS A 28 3.38 -4.60 -9.41
C HIS A 28 4.05 -3.27 -9.73
N LYS A 29 4.34 -3.04 -11.01
CA LYS A 29 4.80 -1.75 -11.51
C LYS A 29 3.84 -1.29 -12.59
N LEU A 30 3.09 -0.22 -12.30
CA LEU A 30 2.10 0.33 -13.22
C LEU A 30 2.43 1.79 -13.53
N SER A 31 2.50 2.13 -14.82
CA SER A 31 2.71 3.48 -15.33
C SER A 31 1.41 4.19 -15.71
N SER A 32 0.28 3.47 -15.77
CA SER A 32 -1.03 3.94 -16.21
C SER A 32 -2.17 3.11 -15.54
N VAL A 33 -3.38 3.70 -15.42
CA VAL A 33 -4.30 3.54 -14.27
C VAL A 33 -5.38 2.46 -14.37
N PRO A 34 -5.32 1.35 -13.63
CA PRO A 34 -6.55 0.68 -13.23
C PRO A 34 -7.36 1.52 -12.26
N TYR A 35 -8.68 1.65 -12.47
CA TYR A 35 -9.59 2.36 -11.58
C TYR A 35 -9.52 1.81 -10.15
N ALA A 36 -9.37 0.48 -10.00
CA ALA A 36 -9.24 -0.15 -8.70
C ALA A 36 -8.23 -1.30 -8.72
N ILE A 37 -7.55 -1.49 -7.59
CA ILE A 37 -6.70 -2.64 -7.34
C ILE A 37 -7.21 -3.35 -6.09
N TRP A 38 -7.49 -4.65 -6.21
CA TRP A 38 -7.93 -5.49 -5.11
C TRP A 38 -7.02 -6.70 -4.95
N HIS A 39 -6.55 -6.92 -3.72
CA HIS A 39 -5.79 -8.09 -3.31
C HIS A 39 -6.51 -8.80 -2.17
N ASN A 40 -6.75 -10.09 -2.32
CA ASN A 40 -7.26 -10.96 -1.26
C ASN A 40 -6.37 -12.20 -1.15
N ASP A 41 -5.48 -12.23 -0.17
CA ASP A 41 -4.42 -13.24 -0.17
C ASP A 41 -4.29 -13.94 1.19
N THR A 42 -4.17 -15.27 1.16
CA THR A 42 -3.90 -16.08 2.36
C THR A 42 -2.59 -16.84 2.19
N SER A 43 -1.64 -16.67 3.13
CA SER A 43 -0.37 -17.41 3.05
C SER A 43 0.36 -17.55 4.37
N SER A 44 1.34 -18.45 4.49
CA SER A 44 2.24 -18.41 5.66
C SER A 44 3.12 -17.15 5.62
N ARG A 45 3.62 -16.77 4.43
CA ARG A 45 4.43 -15.58 4.22
C ARG A 45 4.01 -14.78 2.99
N GLN A 46 3.71 -13.50 3.20
CA GLN A 46 3.33 -12.55 2.16
C GLN A 46 4.37 -11.43 2.07
N ASN A 47 4.89 -11.21 0.86
CA ASN A 47 5.66 -10.02 0.50
C ASN A 47 5.01 -9.36 -0.71
N GLN A 48 4.50 -8.14 -0.54
CA GLN A 48 3.87 -7.37 -1.60
C GLN A 48 4.62 -6.05 -1.79
N SER A 49 4.91 -5.72 -3.05
CA SER A 49 5.55 -4.46 -3.43
C SER A 49 4.80 -3.82 -4.59
N HIS A 50 4.37 -2.57 -4.42
CA HIS A 50 3.64 -1.84 -5.45
C HIS A 50 4.35 -0.53 -5.74
N LYS A 51 4.65 -0.29 -7.01
CA LYS A 51 5.16 0.98 -7.52
C LYS A 51 4.20 1.51 -8.58
N LEU A 52 3.44 2.53 -8.23
CA LEU A 52 2.41 3.10 -9.10
C LEU A 52 2.76 4.56 -9.42
N SER A 53 2.78 4.88 -10.72
CA SER A 53 3.18 6.20 -11.21
C SER A 53 2.01 7.13 -11.50
N THR A 54 0.78 6.61 -11.62
CA THR A 54 -0.47 7.36 -11.85
C THR A 54 -1.65 6.63 -11.17
N VAL A 55 -2.70 7.41 -10.88
CA VAL A 55 -3.79 7.22 -9.89
C VAL A 55 -4.71 6.00 -10.09
N PRO A 56 -4.62 4.87 -9.38
CA PRO A 56 -5.83 4.08 -9.13
C PRO A 56 -6.77 4.85 -8.20
N HIS A 57 -8.08 4.86 -8.47
CA HIS A 57 -9.05 5.53 -7.60
C HIS A 57 -9.05 4.92 -6.20
N ALA A 58 -8.95 3.59 -6.12
CA ALA A 58 -8.88 2.87 -4.86
C ALA A 58 -7.88 1.71 -4.90
N ILE A 59 -7.22 1.49 -3.76
CA ILE A 59 -6.41 0.30 -3.50
C ILE A 59 -6.99 -0.40 -2.27
N TRP A 60 -7.30 -1.68 -2.41
CA TRP A 60 -7.77 -2.53 -1.32
C TRP A 60 -6.87 -3.75 -1.17
N HIS A 61 -6.37 -3.95 0.04
CA HIS A 61 -5.67 -5.16 0.44
C HIS A 61 -6.40 -5.83 1.58
N ASN A 62 -6.70 -7.12 1.41
CA ASN A 62 -7.14 -8.02 2.46
C ASN A 62 -6.17 -9.20 2.53
N GLY A 63 -5.55 -9.41 3.69
CA GLY A 63 -4.51 -10.42 3.84
C GLY A 63 -4.60 -11.19 5.16
N THR A 64 -4.41 -12.50 5.10
CA THR A 64 -4.14 -13.31 6.30
C THR A 64 -2.82 -14.03 6.14
N SER A 65 -1.89 -13.82 7.07
CA SER A 65 -0.62 -14.55 7.06
C SER A 65 0.09 -14.70 8.39
N SER A 66 1.03 -15.64 8.53
CA SER A 66 1.90 -15.63 9.71
C SER A 66 2.82 -14.40 9.69
N ARG A 67 3.33 -14.04 8.50
CA ARG A 67 4.15 -12.85 8.28
C ARG A 67 3.74 -12.10 7.03
N GLN A 68 3.46 -10.81 7.18
CA GLN A 68 3.10 -9.90 6.09
C GLN A 68 4.11 -8.76 6.00
N ASN A 69 4.73 -8.57 4.84
CA ASN A 69 5.47 -7.36 4.49
C ASN A 69 4.84 -6.70 3.27
N GLN A 70 4.48 -5.43 3.41
CA GLN A 70 3.89 -4.62 2.35
C GLN A 70 4.71 -3.34 2.14
N SER A 71 5.03 -3.05 0.89
CA SER A 71 5.73 -1.84 0.49
C SER A 71 5.00 -1.18 -0.66
N HIS A 72 4.61 0.08 -0.49
CA HIS A 72 3.90 0.84 -1.51
C HIS A 72 4.63 2.16 -1.78
N LYS A 73 4.94 2.42 -3.05
CA LYS A 73 5.47 3.69 -3.52
C LYS A 73 4.52 4.26 -4.57
N LEU A 74 3.82 5.32 -4.19
CA LEU A 74 2.79 5.96 -5.02
C LEU A 74 3.24 7.39 -5.35
N SER A 75 3.41 7.67 -6.65
CA SER A 75 3.84 8.98 -7.14
C SER A 75 2.67 9.98 -7.29
N THR A 76 1.43 9.49 -7.42
CA THR A 76 0.22 10.32 -7.61
C THR A 76 -1.00 9.65 -6.98
N VAL A 77 -1.97 10.48 -6.60
CA VAL A 77 -3.10 10.25 -5.67
C VAL A 77 -3.90 8.96 -5.90
N PRO A 78 -3.96 7.99 -4.98
CA PRO A 78 -5.18 7.23 -4.79
C PRO A 78 -6.18 8.04 -3.95
N HIS A 79 -7.46 8.02 -4.33
CA HIS A 79 -8.53 8.63 -3.52
C HIS A 79 -8.65 7.92 -2.17
N ALA A 80 -8.53 6.59 -2.17
CA ALA A 80 -8.54 5.82 -0.94
C ALA A 80 -7.54 4.67 -1.00
N MET A 81 -6.86 4.44 0.11
CA MET A 81 -6.10 3.21 0.36
C MET A 81 -6.68 2.51 1.57
N TRP A 82 -7.06 1.24 1.40
CA TRP A 82 -7.57 0.39 2.46
C TRP A 82 -6.69 -0.83 2.65
N HIS A 83 -6.24 -1.06 3.88
CA HIS A 83 -5.56 -2.29 4.26
C HIS A 83 -6.30 -2.96 5.41
N ASN A 84 -6.72 -4.20 5.19
CA ASN A 84 -7.19 -5.11 6.22
C ASN A 84 -6.23 -6.31 6.31
N GLY A 85 -5.69 -6.59 7.49
CA GLY A 85 -4.64 -7.60 7.63
C GLY A 85 -4.74 -8.34 8.96
N THR A 86 -4.61 -9.67 8.94
CA THR A 86 -4.39 -10.46 10.16
C THR A 86 -3.07 -11.18 10.07
N SER A 87 -2.15 -10.94 11.01
CA SER A 87 -0.88 -11.67 11.04
C SER A 87 -0.20 -11.81 12.38
N SER A 88 0.73 -12.75 12.55
CA SER A 88 1.57 -12.73 13.76
C SER A 88 2.58 -11.57 13.73
N ARG A 89 3.10 -11.24 12.53
CA ARG A 89 3.97 -10.08 12.29
C ARG A 89 3.59 -9.34 11.02
N GLN A 90 3.35 -8.05 11.16
CA GLN A 90 3.05 -7.13 10.07
C GLN A 90 4.11 -6.05 9.97
N ILE A 91 4.67 -5.84 8.77
CA ILE A 91 5.55 -4.72 8.44
C ILE A 91 4.98 -4.01 7.22
N GLN A 92 4.73 -2.72 7.35
CA GLN A 92 4.17 -1.88 6.30
C GLN A 92 5.02 -0.63 6.10
N SER A 93 5.33 -0.34 4.84
CA SER A 93 6.05 0.85 4.43
C SER A 93 5.32 1.51 3.26
N HIS A 94 4.90 2.76 3.44
CA HIS A 94 4.19 3.51 2.43
C HIS A 94 4.91 4.83 2.19
N LYS A 95 5.30 5.07 0.93
CA LYS A 95 5.80 6.36 0.46
C LYS A 95 4.79 6.93 -0.52
N LEU A 96 4.10 7.98 -0.11
CA LEU A 96 2.96 8.57 -0.83
C LEU A 96 3.26 10.03 -1.16
N SER A 97 3.08 10.39 -2.42
CA SER A 97 3.27 11.78 -2.83
C SER A 97 2.12 12.69 -2.38
N LEU A 98 0.89 12.19 -2.56
CA LEU A 98 -0.39 12.79 -2.20
C LEU A 98 -1.43 11.66 -2.14
N CYS A 99 -2.32 11.68 -1.15
CA CYS A 99 -3.40 10.69 -0.96
C CYS A 99 -4.55 11.38 -0.23
N HIS A 100 -5.81 11.16 -0.63
CA HIS A 100 -6.94 11.76 0.08
C HIS A 100 -7.23 11.04 1.41
N ALA A 101 -7.36 9.71 1.39
CA ALA A 101 -7.67 8.95 2.60
C ALA A 101 -6.86 7.65 2.72
N ILE A 102 -6.38 7.38 3.93
CA ILE A 102 -5.75 6.11 4.30
C ILE A 102 -6.56 5.47 5.40
N TRP A 103 -6.98 4.22 5.18
CA TRP A 103 -7.71 3.39 6.15
C TRP A 103 -6.92 2.11 6.39
N GLN A 104 -6.64 1.82 7.66
CA GLN A 104 -5.93 0.61 8.06
C GLN A 104 -6.65 -0.08 9.20
N ASN A 105 -6.82 -1.39 9.06
CA ASN A 105 -7.42 -2.26 10.05
C ASN A 105 -6.59 -3.55 10.14
N GLY A 106 -5.65 -3.59 11.07
CA GLY A 106 -4.74 -4.70 11.27
C GLY A 106 -4.99 -5.41 12.59
N THR A 107 -4.92 -6.74 12.62
CA THR A 107 -4.75 -7.49 13.86
C THR A 107 -3.42 -8.21 13.81
N SER A 108 -2.51 -7.90 14.73
CA SER A 108 -1.25 -8.63 14.81
C SER A 108 -0.60 -8.75 16.17
N SER A 109 0.23 -9.76 16.38
CA SER A 109 1.03 -9.82 17.62
C SER A 109 2.12 -8.74 17.63
N ARG A 110 2.68 -8.41 16.46
CA ARG A 110 3.67 -7.34 16.29
C ARG A 110 3.42 -6.57 15.00
N GLN A 111 3.36 -5.26 15.11
CA GLN A 111 3.17 -4.36 13.97
C GLN A 111 4.27 -3.29 13.90
N ILE A 112 4.81 -3.10 12.69
CA ILE A 112 5.72 -1.99 12.38
C ILE A 112 5.18 -1.27 11.15
N GLN A 113 4.95 0.03 11.26
CA GLN A 113 4.43 0.87 10.18
C GLN A 113 5.31 2.11 9.99
N SER A 114 5.59 2.41 8.72
CA SER A 114 6.29 3.60 8.31
C SER A 114 5.55 4.27 7.16
N HIS A 115 5.16 5.52 7.36
CA HIS A 115 4.51 6.35 6.36
C HIS A 115 5.35 7.59 6.08
N MET A 116 5.75 7.76 4.83
CA MET A 116 6.37 8.98 4.33
C MET A 116 5.40 9.65 3.36
N LEU A 117 4.93 10.83 3.72
CA LEU A 117 3.94 11.61 2.98
C LEU A 117 4.62 12.90 2.50
N SER A 118 4.51 13.28 1.23
CA SER A 118 5.00 14.60 0.78
C SER A 118 3.96 15.71 0.79
N THR A 119 2.70 15.36 1.06
CA THR A 119 1.57 16.29 1.23
C THR A 119 0.64 15.76 2.32
N VAL A 120 -0.18 16.64 2.86
CA VAL A 120 -1.12 16.32 3.95
C VAL A 120 -2.31 15.54 3.36
N PRO A 121 -2.57 14.30 3.79
CA PRO A 121 -3.79 13.60 3.42
C PRO A 121 -4.99 14.21 4.12
N HIS A 122 -6.15 14.15 3.47
CA HIS A 122 -7.40 14.66 4.03
C HIS A 122 -7.86 13.84 5.25
N ALA A 123 -7.59 12.53 5.26
CA ALA A 123 -7.87 11.67 6.40
C ALA A 123 -6.86 10.51 6.53
N ILE A 124 -6.50 10.17 7.76
CA ILE A 124 -5.80 8.93 8.11
C ILE A 124 -6.58 8.30 9.26
N TRP A 125 -6.95 7.03 9.11
CA TRP A 125 -7.63 6.26 10.13
C TRP A 125 -6.97 4.90 10.31
N HIS A 126 -6.58 4.59 11.54
CA HIS A 126 -5.98 3.32 11.92
C HIS A 126 -6.84 2.69 13.02
N ASN A 127 -7.25 1.45 12.81
CA ASN A 127 -7.89 0.60 13.82
C ASN A 127 -7.10 -0.70 13.94
N ASP A 128 -5.85 -0.55 14.37
CA ASP A 128 -4.94 -1.65 14.50
C ASP A 128 -4.95 -2.18 15.93
N THR A 129 -5.16 -3.49 16.08
CA THR A 129 -5.03 -4.19 17.35
C THR A 129 -3.72 -4.95 17.35
N SER A 130 -2.77 -4.56 18.20
CA SER A 130 -1.55 -5.34 18.36
C SER A 130 -0.99 -5.38 19.77
N SER A 131 -0.35 -6.50 20.11
CA SER A 131 0.34 -6.63 21.41
C SER A 131 1.61 -5.77 21.48
N ARG A 132 2.21 -5.44 20.33
CA ARG A 132 3.36 -4.53 20.22
C ARG A 132 3.29 -3.76 18.90
N GLN A 133 3.24 -2.43 18.99
CA GLN A 133 3.13 -1.53 17.84
C GLN A 133 4.28 -0.53 17.79
N ILE A 134 4.83 -0.32 16.60
CA ILE A 134 5.74 0.79 16.29
C ILE A 134 5.19 1.50 15.05
N GLN A 135 4.89 2.79 15.18
CA GLN A 135 4.42 3.62 14.07
C GLN A 135 5.35 4.81 13.88
N SER A 136 5.63 5.13 12.62
CA SER A 136 6.39 6.32 12.24
C SER A 136 5.68 7.02 11.09
N HIS A 137 5.41 8.32 11.27
CA HIS A 137 4.81 9.17 10.26
C HIS A 137 5.76 10.33 10.01
N LYS A 138 6.19 10.50 8.76
CA LYS A 138 6.99 11.64 8.33
C LYS A 138 6.26 12.36 7.22
N LEU A 139 5.86 13.59 7.52
CA LEU A 139 5.38 14.54 6.52
C LEU A 139 6.58 15.37 6.04
N SER A 140 6.79 15.43 4.72
CA SER A 140 7.82 16.22 4.08
C SER A 140 7.14 17.14 3.07
N LEU A 141 6.76 18.35 3.47
CA LEU A 141 6.23 19.32 2.51
C LEU A 141 7.24 19.52 1.38
N CYS A 142 6.92 19.04 0.18
CA CYS A 142 7.64 19.42 -1.02
C CYS A 142 7.18 20.85 -1.37
N HIS A 143 7.83 21.86 -0.78
CA HIS A 143 7.81 23.19 -1.37
C HIS A 143 8.43 23.08 -2.75
N THR A 144 7.62 23.17 -3.81
CA THR A 144 8.10 23.78 -5.04
C THR A 144 8.25 25.26 -4.71
N PRO A 145 9.46 25.86 -4.72
CA PRO A 145 9.53 27.31 -4.78
C PRO A 145 8.82 27.68 -6.08
N TYR A 146 7.64 28.30 -5.98
CA TYR A 146 7.06 29.03 -7.09
C TYR A 146 8.07 30.13 -7.42
N GLY A 147 8.92 29.86 -8.41
CA GLY A 147 9.72 30.89 -9.05
C GLY A 147 8.76 31.86 -9.71
N ILE A 148 8.65 33.05 -9.15
CA ILE A 148 8.10 34.22 -9.83
C ILE A 148 9.02 34.44 -11.03
N MET A 149 8.54 34.13 -12.25
CA MET A 149 9.10 34.74 -13.44
C MET A 149 8.57 36.17 -13.48
N ALA A 150 9.42 37.11 -13.05
CA ALA A 150 9.27 38.54 -13.33
C ALA A 150 9.69 38.83 -14.78
#